data_AF-A0A2E9D4L7-F1
#
_entry.id   AF-A0A2E9D4L7-F1
#
_cell.length_a   1.000
_cell.length_b   1.000
_cell.length_c   1.000
_cell.angle_alpha   90.00
_cell.angle_beta   90.00
_cell.angle_gamma   90.00
#
_symmetry.space_group_name_H-M   'P 1'
#
loop_
_entity.id
_entity.type
_entity.pdbx_description
1 polymer ?
#
loop_
_entity_poly.entity_id
_entity_poly.type
_entity_poly.pdbx_seq_one_letter_code
_entity_poly.pdbx_strand_id
1 'polypeptide(L)'
;FYEAPIDKTRTRIFFVNMRNFMLAPENDGRLVKTNLIVAQEDIDILEELDPVGTPNSTAEELLVPSDAAVMSYRKYLQAWRDKGWYIDTDTIRKERHNRAFAIPSPGRRKSKGWVLHSVPLLPPTKKGKKKRKAA
;
A
#
# COMPACT_ATOMS: atom_id res chain seq x y z
N PHE A 1 9.60 -2.10 -9.97
CA PHE A 1 8.41 -1.25 -9.80
C PHE A 1 8.33 -0.75 -8.37
N TYR A 2 7.77 0.44 -8.17
CA TYR A 2 7.22 0.85 -6.88
C TYR A 2 5.93 1.63 -7.11
N GLU A 3 5.05 1.62 -6.13
CA GLU A 3 3.68 2.08 -6.28
C GLU A 3 3.38 3.21 -5.31
N ALA A 4 2.63 4.19 -5.78
CA ALA A 4 2.04 5.24 -4.96
C ALA A 4 0.51 5.11 -5.04
N PRO A 5 -0.15 4.63 -3.97
CA PRO A 5 -1.61 4.62 -3.93
C PRO A 5 -2.11 6.07 -3.92
N ILE A 6 -2.88 6.45 -4.94
CA ILE A 6 -3.45 7.80 -5.07
C ILE A 6 -4.76 7.88 -4.28
N ASP A 7 -5.59 6.85 -4.39
CA ASP A 7 -6.76 6.62 -3.56
C ASP A 7 -7.10 5.12 -3.47
N LYS A 8 -8.36 4.75 -3.20
CA LYS A 8 -8.75 3.35 -2.94
C LYS A 8 -8.75 2.49 -4.21
N THR A 9 -8.93 3.10 -5.38
CA THR A 9 -9.09 2.37 -6.66
C THR A 9 -8.15 2.88 -7.74
N ARG A 10 -7.22 3.78 -7.39
CA ARG A 10 -6.24 4.33 -8.34
C ARG A 10 -4.84 4.31 -7.74
N THR A 11 -3.92 3.75 -8.50
CA THR A 11 -2.51 3.61 -8.14
C THR A 11 -1.65 4.20 -9.24
N ARG A 12 -0.60 4.92 -8.86
CA ARG A 12 0.45 5.33 -9.78
C ARG A 12 1.62 4.37 -9.67
N ILE A 13 1.97 3.74 -10.77
CA ILE A 13 3.10 2.79 -10.83
C ILE A 13 4.31 3.51 -11.42
N PHE A 14 5.45 3.40 -10.75
CA PHE A 14 6.73 3.87 -11.24
C PHE A 14 7.56 2.68 -11.70
N PHE A 15 7.81 2.61 -13.01
CA PHE A 15 8.67 1.60 -13.59
C PHE A 15 10.08 2.15 -13.79
N VAL A 16 11.01 1.71 -12.95
CA VAL A 16 12.45 1.96 -13.11
C VAL A 16 13.10 0.64 -13.51
N ASN A 17 13.76 0.64 -14.67
CA ASN A 17 14.56 -0.48 -15.14
C ASN A 17 16.06 -0.14 -15.04
N MET A 18 16.84 -1.05 -14.49
CA MET A 18 18.30 -0.99 -14.46
C MET A 18 18.83 -2.21 -15.20
N ARG A 19 19.87 -2.02 -16.01
CA ARG A 19 20.42 -3.09 -16.85
C ARG A 19 21.95 -3.14 -16.78
N ASN A 20 22.49 -4.34 -16.88
CA ASN A 20 23.92 -4.62 -17.03
C ASN A 20 24.26 -5.23 -18.41
N PHE A 21 23.29 -5.27 -19.32
CA PHE A 21 23.38 -5.79 -20.69
C PHE A 21 22.73 -4.80 -21.66
N MET A 22 23.13 -4.84 -22.93
CA MET A 22 22.62 -3.91 -23.96
C MET A 22 22.71 -2.45 -23.51
N LEU A 23 23.89 -2.06 -23.04
CA LEU A 23 24.14 -0.76 -22.41
C LEU A 23 24.15 0.40 -23.40
N ALA A 24 24.40 0.13 -24.68
CA ALA A 24 24.47 1.16 -25.71
C ALA A 24 23.15 1.94 -25.81
N PRO A 25 23.16 3.30 -25.92
CA PRO A 25 21.97 4.15 -25.87
C PRO A 25 20.90 3.81 -26.91
N GLU A 26 21.29 3.23 -28.04
CA GLU A 26 20.37 2.83 -29.11
C GLU A 26 19.39 1.74 -28.65
N ASN A 27 19.73 1.00 -27.58
CA ASN A 27 18.86 0.00 -26.98
C ASN A 27 17.84 0.60 -25.98
N ASP A 28 18.00 1.85 -25.54
CA ASP A 28 17.13 2.46 -24.53
C ASP A 28 15.67 2.46 -24.98
N GLY A 29 15.39 2.99 -26.16
CA GLY A 29 14.02 3.11 -26.67
C GLY A 29 13.35 1.75 -26.86
N ARG A 30 14.10 0.76 -27.37
CA ARG A 30 13.57 -0.60 -27.57
C ARG A 30 13.22 -1.26 -26.24
N LEU A 31 14.11 -1.17 -25.25
CA LEU A 31 13.90 -1.78 -23.94
C LEU A 31 12.74 -1.12 -23.19
N VAL A 32 12.66 0.22 -23.23
CA VAL A 32 11.52 0.96 -22.67
C VAL A 32 10.22 0.52 -23.33
N LYS A 33 10.17 0.44 -24.66
CA LYS A 33 8.97 0.00 -25.38
C LYS A 33 8.53 -1.41 -24.98
N THR A 34 9.44 -2.38 -24.97
CA THR A 34 9.12 -3.77 -24.59
C THR A 34 8.61 -3.84 -23.16
N ASN A 35 9.28 -3.15 -22.24
CA ASN A 35 8.88 -3.08 -20.83
C ASN A 35 7.48 -2.46 -20.66
N LEU A 36 7.15 -1.43 -21.43
CA LEU A 36 5.83 -0.80 -21.39
C LEU A 36 4.73 -1.68 -21.98
N ILE A 37 5.04 -2.50 -23.00
CA ILE A 37 4.07 -3.48 -23.55
C ILE A 37 3.69 -4.49 -22.47
N VAL A 38 4.68 -5.09 -21.79
CA VAL A 38 4.42 -6.06 -20.70
C VAL A 38 3.61 -5.40 -19.58
N ALA A 39 3.95 -4.17 -19.21
CA ALA A 39 3.18 -3.45 -18.20
C ALA A 39 1.73 -3.17 -18.64
N GLN A 40 1.49 -2.93 -19.94
CA GLN A 40 0.14 -2.72 -20.47
C GLN A 40 -0.68 -4.02 -20.46
N GLU A 41 -0.06 -5.16 -20.80
CA GLU A 41 -0.72 -6.48 -20.73
C GLU A 41 -1.23 -6.78 -19.30
N ASP A 42 -0.44 -6.45 -18.27
CA ASP A 42 -0.87 -6.56 -16.88
C ASP A 42 -2.02 -5.58 -16.54
N ILE A 43 -1.95 -4.33 -17.04
CA ILE A 43 -2.99 -3.31 -16.82
C ILE A 43 -4.33 -3.76 -17.40
N ASP A 44 -4.33 -4.25 -18.64
CA ASP A 44 -5.54 -4.66 -19.35
C ASP A 44 -6.30 -5.75 -18.59
N ILE A 45 -5.59 -6.67 -17.92
CA ILE A 45 -6.20 -7.70 -17.08
C ILE A 45 -6.71 -7.12 -15.75
N LEU A 46 -5.93 -6.25 -15.12
CA LEU A 46 -6.26 -5.68 -13.80
C LEU A 46 -7.44 -4.71 -13.86
N GLU A 47 -7.63 -3.98 -14.97
CA GLU A 47 -8.75 -3.03 -15.13
C GLU A 47 -10.12 -3.72 -15.26
N GLU A 48 -10.14 -4.98 -15.70
CA GLU A 48 -11.36 -5.79 -15.85
C GLU A 48 -11.72 -6.59 -14.58
N LEU A 49 -10.91 -6.50 -13.51
CA LEU A 49 -11.17 -7.24 -12.28
C LEU A 49 -12.39 -6.67 -11.52
N ASP A 50 -13.39 -7.53 -11.25
CA ASP A 50 -14.55 -7.21 -10.41
C ASP A 50 -14.66 -8.18 -9.22
N PRO A 51 -14.60 -7.70 -7.96
CA PRO A 51 -14.42 -6.30 -7.55
C PRO A 51 -13.02 -5.75 -7.84
N VAL A 52 -12.95 -4.44 -8.13
CA VAL A 52 -11.68 -3.70 -8.34
C VAL A 52 -10.70 -3.87 -7.17
N GLY A 53 -11.24 -4.02 -5.95
CA GLY A 53 -10.44 -4.25 -4.75
C GLY A 53 -10.47 -5.73 -4.36
N THR A 54 -9.29 -6.28 -4.09
CA THR A 54 -9.16 -7.59 -3.45
C THR A 54 -9.99 -7.67 -2.17
N PRO A 55 -10.73 -8.77 -1.93
CA PRO A 55 -11.46 -8.99 -0.69
C PRO A 55 -10.58 -8.84 0.56
N ASN A 56 -11.19 -8.37 1.65
CA ASN A 56 -10.48 -8.18 2.93
C ASN A 56 -10.10 -9.51 3.59
N SER A 57 -10.82 -10.59 3.28
CA SER A 57 -10.59 -11.93 3.80
C SER A 57 -10.02 -12.84 2.72
N THR A 58 -8.94 -13.56 3.04
CA THR A 58 -8.41 -14.60 2.15
C THR A 58 -9.37 -15.78 1.99
N ALA A 59 -10.42 -15.89 2.81
CA ALA A 59 -11.44 -16.93 2.68
C ALA A 59 -12.43 -16.67 1.53
N GLU A 60 -12.43 -15.45 0.98
CA GLU A 60 -13.28 -15.04 -0.14
C GLU A 60 -12.57 -15.22 -1.50
N GLU A 61 -11.38 -15.83 -1.52
CA GLU A 61 -10.60 -16.11 -2.72
C GLU A 61 -10.10 -17.56 -2.75
N LEU A 62 -10.05 -18.15 -3.94
CA LEU A 62 -9.45 -19.46 -4.15
C LEU A 62 -7.94 -19.30 -4.38
N LEU A 63 -7.14 -19.61 -3.36
CA LEU A 63 -5.69 -19.51 -3.42
C LEU A 63 -5.06 -20.89 -3.67
N VAL A 64 -4.07 -20.93 -4.56
CA VAL A 64 -3.33 -22.14 -4.93
C VAL A 64 -1.86 -22.05 -4.49
N PRO A 65 -1.08 -23.14 -4.51
CA PRO A 65 0.31 -23.12 -4.02
C PRO A 65 1.22 -22.09 -4.70
N SER A 66 0.97 -21.72 -5.96
CA SER A 66 1.72 -20.67 -6.67
C SER A 66 1.53 -19.28 -6.07
N ASP A 67 0.49 -19.05 -5.27
CA ASP A 67 0.18 -17.75 -4.65
C ASP A 67 0.93 -17.52 -3.32
N ALA A 68 1.92 -18.35 -3.01
CA ALA A 68 2.65 -18.30 -1.74
C ALA A 68 3.25 -16.92 -1.43
N ALA A 69 3.71 -16.19 -2.45
CA ALA A 69 4.23 -14.84 -2.30
C ALA A 69 3.13 -13.84 -1.88
N VAL A 70 1.97 -13.89 -2.56
CA VAL A 70 0.79 -13.05 -2.24
C VAL A 70 0.29 -13.34 -0.83
N MET A 71 0.19 -14.61 -0.45
CA MET A 71 -0.20 -15.01 0.90
C MET A 71 0.76 -14.47 1.97
N SER A 72 2.06 -14.52 1.70
CA SER A 72 3.08 -14.01 2.61
C SER A 72 2.98 -12.49 2.77
N TYR A 73 2.74 -11.76 1.67
CA TYR A 73 2.49 -10.33 1.71
C TYR A 73 1.24 -9.99 2.54
N ARG A 74 0.13 -10.71 2.34
CA ARG A 74 -1.11 -10.50 3.12
C ARG A 74 -0.92 -10.75 4.61
N LYS A 75 -0.07 -11.69 5.01
CA LYS A 75 0.30 -11.90 6.44
C LYS A 75 1.00 -10.67 7.03
N TYR A 76 1.87 -9.99 6.28
CA TYR A 76 2.48 -8.74 6.72
C TYR A 76 1.47 -7.60 6.85
N LEU A 77 0.57 -7.46 5.87
CA LEU A 77 -0.52 -6.47 5.93
C LEU A 77 -1.38 -6.67 7.19
N GLN A 78 -1.75 -7.92 7.50
CA GLN A 78 -2.49 -8.24 8.72
C GLN A 78 -1.68 -7.91 9.98
N ALA A 79 -0.39 -8.21 10.01
CA ALA A 79 0.47 -7.88 11.14
C ALA A 79 0.61 -6.36 11.38
N TRP A 80 0.58 -5.55 10.33
CA TRP A 80 0.56 -4.08 10.44
C TRP A 80 -0.82 -3.55 10.84
N ARG A 81 -1.89 -4.14 10.32
CA ARG A 81 -3.27 -3.86 10.74
C ARG A 81 -3.48 -4.14 12.23
N ASP A 82 -2.91 -5.24 12.72
CA ASP A 82 -2.92 -5.64 14.13
C ASP A 82 -2.23 -4.62 15.04
N LYS A 83 -1.25 -3.87 14.53
CA LYS A 83 -0.57 -2.79 15.25
C LYS A 83 -1.32 -1.45 15.21
N GLY A 84 -2.43 -1.37 14.48
CA GLY A 84 -3.18 -0.13 14.27
C GLY A 84 -2.45 0.87 13.37
N TRP A 85 -1.67 0.38 12.40
CA TRP A 85 -0.93 1.24 11.46
C TRP A 85 -1.72 1.55 10.18
N TYR A 86 -2.90 0.95 10.04
CA TYR A 86 -3.73 1.11 8.86
C TYR A 86 -4.42 2.48 8.89
N ILE A 87 -4.35 3.22 7.77
CA ILE A 87 -4.99 4.53 7.65
C ILE A 87 -6.51 4.36 7.57
N ASP A 88 -7.24 5.16 8.34
CA ASP A 88 -8.69 5.24 8.25
C ASP A 88 -9.10 6.17 7.10
N THR A 89 -9.10 5.60 5.90
CA THR A 89 -9.40 6.32 4.65
C THR A 89 -10.84 6.85 4.64
N ASP A 90 -11.78 6.21 5.33
CA ASP A 90 -13.18 6.64 5.37
C ASP A 90 -13.32 7.93 6.18
N THR A 91 -12.64 8.02 7.34
CA THR A 91 -12.58 9.27 8.11
C THR A 91 -11.89 10.39 7.33
N ILE A 92 -10.78 10.10 6.62
CA ILE A 92 -10.11 11.10 5.76
C ILE A 92 -11.07 11.60 4.68
N ARG A 93 -11.79 10.70 3.99
CA ARG A 93 -12.75 11.06 2.94
C ARG A 93 -13.87 11.94 3.50
N LYS A 94 -14.41 11.59 4.65
CA LYS A 94 -15.48 12.34 5.32
C LYS A 94 -15.04 13.76 5.71
N GLU A 95 -13.80 13.93 6.18
CA GLU A 95 -13.30 15.22 6.68
C GLU A 95 -12.54 16.05 5.63
N ARG A 96 -12.34 15.53 4.42
CA ARG A 96 -11.42 16.07 3.39
C ARG A 96 -11.64 17.55 3.04
N HIS A 97 -12.87 18.04 3.13
CA HIS A 97 -13.20 19.42 2.76
C HIS A 97 -12.86 20.44 3.85
N ASN A 98 -12.88 20.02 5.12
CA ASN A 98 -12.77 20.92 6.26
C ASN A 98 -11.48 20.75 7.05
N ARG A 99 -10.67 19.74 6.69
CA ARG A 99 -9.50 19.35 7.48
C ARG A 99 -8.36 18.88 6.61
N ALA A 100 -7.19 19.45 6.86
CA ALA A 100 -5.93 18.97 6.31
C ALA A 100 -5.24 18.02 7.31
N PHE A 101 -4.65 16.95 6.76
CA PHE A 101 -3.94 15.94 7.53
C PHE A 101 -2.47 15.85 7.08
N ALA A 102 -1.63 15.37 7.99
CA ALA A 102 -0.26 14.99 7.69
C ALA A 102 0.02 13.55 8.16
N ILE A 103 0.94 12.87 7.46
CA ILE A 103 1.36 11.50 7.78
C ILE A 103 1.86 11.42 9.24
N PRO A 104 1.59 10.32 9.96
CA PRO A 104 1.99 10.19 11.35
C PRO A 104 3.52 10.21 11.43
N SER A 105 4.06 10.97 12.38
CA SER A 105 5.50 11.11 12.56
C SER A 105 5.88 10.87 14.01
N PRO A 106 6.98 10.13 14.29
CA PRO A 106 7.54 10.00 15.63
C PRO A 106 7.77 11.33 16.36
N GLY A 107 8.05 12.41 15.62
CA GLY A 107 8.27 13.75 16.19
C GLY A 107 7.06 14.29 16.95
N ARG A 108 5.84 13.88 16.58
CA ARG A 108 4.59 14.26 17.26
C ARG A 108 4.50 13.76 18.71
N ARG A 109 5.32 12.77 19.09
CA ARG A 109 5.43 12.31 20.49
C ARG A 109 6.31 13.21 21.35
N LYS A 110 7.21 13.98 20.72
CA LYS A 110 8.22 14.81 21.41
C LYS A 110 7.82 16.27 21.48
N SER A 111 7.11 16.78 20.46
CA SER A 111 6.76 18.20 20.34
C SER A 111 5.25 18.38 20.22
N LYS A 112 4.71 19.38 20.92
CA LYS A 112 3.30 19.81 20.84
C LYS A 112 3.12 20.95 19.83
N GLY A 113 1.88 21.36 19.57
CA GLY A 113 1.58 22.55 18.75
C GLY A 113 1.53 22.33 17.24
N TRP A 114 1.34 21.10 16.77
CA TRP A 114 1.21 20.82 15.34
C TRP A 114 -0.10 21.41 14.78
N VAL A 115 0.02 22.25 13.75
CA VAL A 115 -1.13 22.86 13.06
C VAL A 115 -1.96 21.80 12.33
N LEU A 116 -1.29 20.92 11.56
CA LEU A 116 -1.97 19.84 10.84
C LEU A 116 -2.22 18.65 11.75
N HIS A 117 -3.44 18.11 11.67
CA HIS A 117 -3.79 16.88 12.38
C HIS A 117 -3.04 15.69 11.78
N SER A 118 -2.73 14.70 12.62
CA SER A 118 -2.24 13.42 12.10
C SER A 118 -3.37 12.73 11.34
N VAL A 119 -3.06 12.05 10.25
CA VAL A 119 -4.04 11.17 9.59
C VAL A 119 -4.62 10.17 10.61
N PRO A 120 -5.95 9.95 10.59
CA PRO A 120 -6.59 8.98 11.46
C PRO A 120 -6.14 7.57 11.09
N LEU A 121 -5.97 6.72 12.11
CA LEU A 121 -5.59 5.33 11.96
C LEU A 121 -6.67 4.44 12.58
N LEU A 122 -6.90 3.29 11.95
CA LEU A 122 -7.79 2.27 12.52
C LEU A 122 -7.20 1.71 13.82
N PRO A 123 -8.04 1.42 14.84
CA PRO A 123 -7.56 0.91 16.11
C PRO A 123 -6.92 -0.48 15.94
N PRO A 124 -5.89 -0.83 16.72
CA PRO A 124 -5.30 -2.17 16.74
C PRO A 124 -6.38 -3.25 16.95
N THR A 125 -6.41 -4.28 16.09
CA THR A 125 -7.35 -5.41 16.18
C THR A 125 -6.97 -6.39 17.30
N LYS A 126 -5.69 -6.47 17.66
CA LYS A 126 -5.22 -7.24 18.83
C LYS A 126 -4.97 -6.27 19.99
N LYS A 127 -5.69 -6.44 21.11
CA LYS A 127 -5.37 -5.75 22.37
C LYS A 127 -3.94 -6.13 22.76
N GLY A 128 -3.01 -5.18 22.71
CA GLY A 128 -1.67 -5.39 23.24
C GLY A 128 -1.78 -5.91 24.66
N LYS A 129 -1.12 -7.04 24.98
CA LYS A 129 -1.07 -7.57 26.34
C LYS A 129 -0.62 -6.42 27.26
N LYS A 130 -1.51 -5.92 28.13
CA LYS A 130 -1.12 -4.98 29.19
C LYS A 130 0.03 -5.65 29.94
N LYS A 131 1.23 -5.08 29.88
CA LYS A 131 2.30 -5.48 30.81
C LYS A 131 1.73 -5.27 32.21
N ARG A 132 1.41 -6.35 32.92
CA ARG A 132 1.15 -6.31 34.35
C ARG A 132 2.36 -5.62 34.98
N LYS A 133 2.17 -4.47 35.64
CA LYS A 133 3.19 -3.92 36.51
C LYS A 133 3.44 -4.97 37.58
N ALA A 134 4.66 -5.49 37.67
CA ALA A 134 5.07 -6.24 38.85
C ALA A 134 4.99 -5.28 40.04
N ALA A 135 4.33 -5.73 41.11
CA ALA A 135 4.23 -5.04 42.38
C ALA A 135 5.57 -5.04 43.10
#